data_AF-A0A9E0XH64-F1
#
_entry.id   AF-A0A9E0XH64-F1
#
_cell.length_a   1.000
_cell.length_b   1.000
_cell.length_c   1.000
_cell.angle_alpha   90.00
_cell.angle_beta   90.00
_cell.angle_gamma   90.00
#
_symmetry.space_group_name_H-M   'P 1'
#
loop_
_entity.id
_entity.type
_entity.pdbx_description
1 polymer ?
#
loop_
_entity_poly.entity_id
_entity_poly.type
_entity_poly.pdbx_seq_one_letter_code
_entity_poly.pdbx_strand_id
1 'polypeptide(L)'
;MKQCFFCLILSAAFVISCKPPQPTVDATSSREEATPLVVLQKKNPDSVYFGTERLSDIGIESVGDVASFQLVVRNAPPDQKYMLSNRNLGGPIKPIYEYQADDDGTLGRQVSEGTMMLDNDVWLMFDFFRGEPVEYFLTSRDGATELVTTFVPYPIKATGKDGAEISVRRLVPDARLMLCEGDGFVPDEEVLVSSQSANERTVDVPYICRNGRFSMLLEPQAAGKSGGVAYIEVKRAAERLALEYDWGCQALNPKRRVANSSKMKQDALSKLPVDLD
;
A
#
# COMPACT_ATOMS: atom_id res chain seq x y z
N MET A 1 61.73 24.48 4.60
CA MET A 1 61.25 24.07 3.25
C MET A 1 61.63 22.61 3.03
N LYS A 2 60.62 21.73 2.91
CA LYS A 2 60.63 20.32 2.46
C LYS A 2 61.66 19.36 3.10
N GLN A 3 61.25 18.70 4.19
CA GLN A 3 61.76 17.39 4.59
C GLN A 3 60.78 16.32 4.08
N CYS A 4 61.24 15.48 3.14
CA CYS A 4 60.55 14.24 2.77
C CYS A 4 61.14 13.10 3.60
N PHE A 5 60.35 12.59 4.55
CA PHE A 5 60.61 11.31 5.21
C PHE A 5 59.83 10.23 4.47
N PHE A 6 60.56 9.27 3.88
CA PHE A 6 60.03 7.99 3.45
C PHE A 6 59.82 7.13 4.69
N CYS A 7 58.60 6.65 4.92
CA CYS A 7 58.33 5.61 5.90
C CYS A 7 57.51 4.51 5.23
N LEU A 8 58.18 3.37 5.00
CA LEU A 8 57.58 2.08 4.71
C LEU A 8 56.84 1.59 5.96
N ILE A 9 55.57 1.20 5.84
CA ILE A 9 54.97 0.21 6.75
C ILE A 9 54.15 -0.81 5.97
N LEU A 10 54.50 -2.07 6.25
CA LEU A 10 53.88 -3.33 5.85
C LEU A 10 52.36 -3.34 6.10
N SER A 11 51.60 -3.89 5.15
CA SER A 11 50.28 -4.45 5.44
C SER A 11 50.36 -5.97 5.33
N ALA A 12 50.26 -6.63 6.48
CA ALA A 12 50.20 -8.07 6.62
C ALA A 12 48.86 -8.60 6.13
N ALA A 13 48.90 -9.64 5.30
CA ALA A 13 47.75 -10.42 4.90
C ALA A 13 47.33 -11.34 6.07
N PHE A 14 46.15 -11.10 6.64
CA PHE A 14 45.48 -12.04 7.53
C PHE A 14 44.62 -12.98 6.69
N VAL A 15 45.05 -14.24 6.55
CA VAL A 15 44.21 -15.33 6.05
C VAL A 15 43.39 -15.83 7.24
N ILE A 16 42.16 -15.36 7.38
CA ILE A 16 41.19 -15.92 8.33
C ILE A 16 40.52 -17.10 7.62
N SER A 17 40.90 -18.31 8.01
CA SER A 17 40.23 -19.55 7.64
C SER A 17 38.94 -19.67 8.44
N CYS A 18 37.82 -19.20 7.88
CA CYS A 18 36.49 -19.47 8.40
C CYS A 18 36.00 -20.81 7.85
N LYS A 19 36.18 -21.87 8.63
CA LYS A 19 35.50 -23.15 8.42
C LYS A 19 34.00 -22.93 8.70
N PRO A 20 33.08 -23.16 7.76
CA PRO A 20 31.66 -23.00 8.05
C PRO A 20 31.21 -24.09 9.04
N PRO A 21 30.46 -23.75 10.10
CA PRO A 21 29.78 -24.76 10.90
C PRO A 21 28.71 -25.42 10.04
N GLN A 22 28.66 -26.75 10.04
CA GLN A 22 27.53 -27.49 9.47
C GLN A 22 26.31 -27.24 10.36
N PRO A 23 25.15 -26.87 9.79
CA PRO A 23 23.91 -26.88 10.54
C PRO A 23 23.33 -28.31 10.53
N THR A 24 23.36 -28.97 11.68
CA THR A 24 22.39 -30.02 12.01
C THR A 24 21.04 -29.33 12.21
N VAL A 25 20.17 -29.44 11.22
CA VAL A 25 18.77 -28.99 11.31
C VAL A 25 17.93 -30.20 11.70
N ASP A 26 17.65 -30.33 12.99
CA ASP A 26 16.50 -31.11 13.44
C ASP A 26 15.24 -30.34 13.05
N ALA A 27 14.52 -30.86 12.06
CA ALA A 27 13.25 -30.33 11.60
C ALA A 27 12.16 -30.60 12.64
N THR A 28 12.12 -29.79 13.69
CA THR A 28 10.96 -29.70 14.58
C THR A 28 10.06 -28.61 14.02
N SER A 29 9.00 -29.03 13.32
CA SER A 29 7.93 -28.19 12.82
C SER A 29 7.22 -27.48 13.98
N SER A 30 7.77 -26.35 14.43
CA SER A 30 7.06 -25.38 15.27
C SER A 30 6.08 -24.62 14.39
N ARG A 31 4.80 -24.99 14.51
CA ARG A 31 3.67 -24.25 13.97
C ARG A 31 3.64 -22.89 14.67
N GLU A 32 4.24 -21.90 14.03
CA GLU A 32 4.21 -20.51 14.48
C GLU A 32 2.75 -20.03 14.33
N GLU A 33 2.03 -19.99 15.46
CA GLU A 33 0.74 -19.33 15.53
C GLU A 33 0.97 -17.86 15.18
N ALA A 34 0.49 -17.48 13.99
CA ALA A 34 0.53 -16.11 13.53
C ALA A 34 -0.10 -15.21 14.60
N THR A 35 0.73 -14.38 15.25
CA THR A 35 0.27 -13.33 16.15
C THR A 35 -0.77 -12.51 15.40
N PRO A 36 -2.02 -12.40 15.88
CA PRO A 36 -3.02 -11.61 15.20
C PRO A 36 -2.49 -10.18 15.10
N LEU A 37 -2.41 -9.66 13.87
CA LEU A 37 -2.25 -8.23 13.63
C LEU A 37 -3.26 -7.53 14.55
N VAL A 38 -2.75 -6.77 15.52
CA VAL A 38 -3.60 -5.99 16.43
C VAL A 38 -4.33 -5.00 15.55
N VAL A 39 -5.55 -5.37 15.15
CA VAL A 39 -6.53 -4.45 14.58
C VAL A 39 -6.82 -3.48 15.72
N LEU A 40 -6.20 -2.30 15.69
CA LEU A 40 -6.55 -1.20 16.58
C LEU A 40 -8.08 -1.06 16.48
N GLN A 41 -8.79 -1.42 17.55
CA GLN A 41 -10.22 -1.22 17.65
C GLN A 41 -10.45 0.29 17.57
N LYS A 42 -10.87 0.75 16.39
CA LYS A 42 -11.20 2.15 16.14
C LYS A 42 -12.35 2.55 17.03
N LYS A 43 -12.18 3.65 17.75
CA LYS A 43 -13.24 4.21 18.58
C LYS A 43 -14.28 4.83 17.66
N ASN A 44 -15.50 4.31 17.71
CA ASN A 44 -16.61 4.79 16.91
C ASN A 44 -17.94 4.65 17.68
N PRO A 45 -18.09 5.32 18.84
CA PRO A 45 -19.29 5.19 19.67
C PRO A 45 -20.57 5.58 18.92
N ASP A 46 -20.45 6.51 17.96
CA ASP A 46 -21.59 7.10 17.27
C ASP A 46 -21.90 6.44 15.92
N SER A 47 -21.25 5.31 15.61
CA SER A 47 -21.45 4.58 14.35
C SER A 47 -21.22 5.44 13.09
N VAL A 48 -20.30 6.40 13.19
CA VAL A 48 -19.86 7.25 12.09
C VAL A 48 -19.27 6.37 10.98
N TYR A 49 -19.74 6.53 9.76
CA TYR A 49 -19.14 5.88 8.60
C TYR A 49 -18.00 6.76 8.07
N PHE A 50 -16.87 6.15 7.75
CA PHE A 50 -15.77 6.81 7.04
C PHE A 50 -15.19 5.86 6.00
N GLY A 51 -15.29 6.26 4.73
CA GLY A 51 -14.89 5.45 3.58
C GLY A 51 -14.30 6.29 2.47
N THR A 52 -13.96 5.61 1.38
CA THR A 52 -13.47 6.23 0.14
C THR A 52 -14.25 5.71 -1.05
N GLU A 53 -14.47 6.57 -2.03
CA GLU A 53 -15.07 6.21 -3.31
C GLU A 53 -14.11 6.63 -4.43
N ARG A 54 -13.87 5.74 -5.39
CA ARG A 54 -13.06 6.07 -6.56
C ARG A 54 -13.97 6.72 -7.59
N LEU A 55 -13.56 7.85 -8.16
CA LEU A 55 -14.42 8.59 -9.07
C LEU A 55 -14.79 7.80 -10.35
N SER A 56 -13.89 6.93 -10.81
CA SER A 56 -14.18 6.01 -11.95
C SER A 56 -15.35 5.07 -11.67
N ASP A 57 -15.56 4.72 -10.40
CA ASP A 57 -16.58 3.74 -10.00
C ASP A 57 -17.97 4.38 -9.95
N ILE A 58 -18.03 5.71 -9.90
CA ILE A 58 -19.26 6.52 -9.99
C ILE A 58 -19.43 7.19 -11.36
N GLY A 59 -18.68 6.73 -12.38
CA GLY A 59 -18.86 7.14 -13.78
C GLY A 59 -18.20 8.47 -14.15
N ILE A 60 -17.30 9.01 -13.32
CA ILE A 60 -16.49 10.19 -13.67
C ILE A 60 -15.20 9.70 -14.33
N GLU A 61 -14.96 10.13 -15.57
CA GLU A 61 -13.76 9.73 -16.31
C GLU A 61 -12.47 10.19 -15.59
N SER A 62 -11.46 9.32 -15.60
CA SER A 62 -10.14 9.63 -15.02
C SER A 62 -9.41 10.68 -15.85
N VAL A 63 -8.73 11.60 -15.17
CA VAL A 63 -7.85 12.57 -15.83
C VAL A 63 -6.50 11.90 -16.15
N GLY A 64 -6.45 11.19 -17.27
CA GLY A 64 -5.28 10.41 -17.68
C GLY A 64 -4.96 9.28 -16.69
N ASP A 65 -3.68 9.14 -16.32
CA ASP A 65 -3.22 8.12 -15.37
C ASP A 65 -3.43 8.51 -13.90
N VAL A 66 -4.07 9.65 -13.61
CA VAL A 66 -4.24 10.13 -12.23
C VAL A 66 -5.40 9.40 -11.56
N ALA A 67 -5.14 8.75 -10.44
CA ALA A 67 -6.19 8.18 -9.62
C ALA A 67 -6.90 9.29 -8.84
N SER A 68 -8.23 9.29 -8.86
CA SER A 68 -9.07 10.29 -8.20
C SER A 68 -10.04 9.62 -7.24
N PHE A 69 -10.14 10.19 -6.05
CA PHE A 69 -10.95 9.66 -4.95
C PHE A 69 -11.75 10.76 -4.28
N GLN A 70 -12.83 10.35 -3.63
CA GLN A 70 -13.64 11.13 -2.74
C GLN A 70 -13.62 10.46 -1.36
N LEU A 71 -13.57 11.27 -0.31
CA LEU A 71 -13.72 10.78 1.06
C LEU A 71 -15.18 10.95 1.47
N VAL A 72 -15.77 9.89 2.01
CA VAL A 72 -17.20 9.88 2.38
C VAL A 72 -17.31 9.70 3.88
N VAL A 73 -18.03 10.62 4.52
CA VAL A 73 -18.38 10.54 5.94
C VAL A 73 -19.89 10.61 6.07
N ARG A 74 -20.47 9.77 6.92
CA ARG A 74 -21.91 9.79 7.24
C ARG A 74 -22.13 9.58 8.72
N ASN A 75 -23.25 10.10 9.23
CA ASN A 75 -23.68 9.96 10.63
C ASN A 75 -22.68 10.57 11.64
N ALA A 76 -21.90 11.59 11.25
CA ALA A 76 -21.11 12.33 12.22
C ALA A 76 -22.05 13.09 13.18
N PRO A 77 -21.85 13.05 14.51
CA PRO A 77 -22.64 13.86 15.43
C PRO A 77 -22.58 15.35 15.07
N PRO A 78 -23.73 16.04 14.98
CA PRO A 78 -23.78 17.46 14.64
C PRO A 78 -22.89 18.31 15.57
N ASP A 79 -22.37 19.42 15.02
CA ASP A 79 -21.47 20.37 15.70
C ASP A 79 -20.13 19.80 16.17
N GLN A 80 -19.87 18.50 15.99
CA GLN A 80 -18.58 17.92 16.29
C GLN A 80 -17.55 18.30 15.23
N LYS A 81 -16.34 18.62 15.70
CA LYS A 81 -15.21 18.94 14.84
C LYS A 81 -14.28 17.75 14.68
N TYR A 82 -13.81 17.54 13.47
CA TYR A 82 -12.92 16.46 13.09
C TYR A 82 -11.67 16.99 12.42
N MET A 83 -10.52 16.47 12.84
CA MET A 83 -9.26 16.65 12.11
C MET A 83 -9.13 15.52 11.09
N LEU A 84 -9.08 15.88 9.80
CA LEU A 84 -8.68 14.96 8.75
C LEU A 84 -7.16 14.98 8.65
N SER A 85 -6.55 13.80 8.75
CA SER A 85 -5.11 13.60 8.55
C SER A 85 -4.85 12.50 7.54
N ASN A 86 -3.65 12.46 6.94
CA ASN A 86 -3.22 11.31 6.15
C ASN A 86 -1.85 10.77 6.57
N ARG A 87 -1.59 9.54 6.16
CA ARG A 87 -0.28 8.89 6.25
C ARG A 87 0.00 8.16 4.96
N ASN A 88 1.12 8.53 4.32
CA ASN A 88 1.71 7.72 3.27
C ASN A 88 2.50 6.58 3.91
N LEU A 89 2.72 5.49 3.16
CA LEU A 89 3.42 4.31 3.64
C LEU A 89 4.79 4.65 4.26
N GLY A 90 4.97 4.32 5.55
CA GLY A 90 6.20 4.61 6.30
C GLY A 90 6.42 6.08 6.67
N GLY A 91 5.49 6.98 6.34
CA GLY A 91 5.55 8.40 6.67
C GLY A 91 4.88 8.73 8.02
N PRO A 92 5.06 9.96 8.51
CA PRO A 92 4.30 10.47 9.65
C PRO A 92 2.84 10.73 9.27
N ILE A 93 1.95 10.72 10.26
CA ILE A 93 0.59 11.26 10.12
C ILE A 93 0.69 12.78 9.98
N LYS A 94 0.06 13.35 8.95
CA LYS A 94 0.05 14.78 8.67
C LYS A 94 -1.38 15.31 8.71
N PRO A 95 -1.66 16.38 9.47
CA PRO A 95 -2.97 17.03 9.41
C PRO A 95 -3.16 17.66 8.04
N ILE A 96 -4.41 17.63 7.55
CA ILE A 96 -4.80 18.25 6.29
C ILE A 96 -5.70 19.45 6.57
N TYR A 97 -6.93 19.19 7.03
CA TYR A 97 -7.92 20.22 7.36
C TYR A 97 -8.80 19.78 8.52
N GLU A 98 -9.33 20.77 9.25
CA GLU A 98 -10.42 20.57 10.20
C GLU A 98 -11.76 20.72 9.47
N TYR A 99 -12.68 19.81 9.74
CA TYR A 99 -14.06 19.82 9.26
C TYR A 99 -15.02 19.87 10.45
N GLN A 100 -16.20 20.43 10.25
CA GLN A 100 -17.30 20.43 11.21
C GLN A 100 -18.47 19.63 10.64
N ALA A 101 -19.09 18.82 11.49
CA ALA A 101 -20.30 18.09 11.15
C ALA A 101 -21.50 19.03 11.10
N ASP A 102 -22.33 18.90 10.07
CA ASP A 102 -23.63 19.56 9.97
C ASP A 102 -24.76 18.71 10.58
N ASP A 103 -25.99 19.22 10.47
CA ASP A 103 -27.19 18.57 11.01
C ASP A 103 -27.51 17.23 10.31
N ASP A 104 -27.02 17.03 9.07
CA ASP A 104 -27.19 15.79 8.30
C ASP A 104 -26.07 14.77 8.59
N GLY A 105 -25.11 15.12 9.46
CA GLY A 105 -23.97 14.29 9.82
C GLY A 105 -22.95 14.12 8.71
N THR A 106 -22.90 15.08 7.80
CA THR A 106 -21.85 15.22 6.78
C THR A 106 -20.82 16.25 7.24
N LEU A 107 -19.64 16.25 6.62
CA LEU A 107 -18.53 17.11 7.07
C LEU A 107 -18.28 18.25 6.10
N GLY A 108 -18.25 19.49 6.60
CA GLY A 108 -17.95 20.69 5.83
C GLY A 108 -16.80 21.52 6.42
N ARG A 109 -16.09 22.25 5.57
CA ARG A 109 -15.11 23.27 5.99
C ARG A 109 -15.44 24.63 5.38
N GLN A 110 -15.22 25.70 6.14
CA GLN A 110 -15.39 27.06 5.65
C GLN A 110 -14.25 27.43 4.67
N VAL A 111 -14.63 27.94 3.51
CA VAL A 111 -13.74 28.53 2.49
C VAL A 111 -14.25 29.93 2.13
N SER A 112 -13.50 30.70 1.34
CA SER A 112 -13.87 32.09 1.00
C SER A 112 -15.24 32.23 0.31
N GLU A 113 -15.67 31.20 -0.41
CA GLU A 113 -16.90 31.18 -1.22
C GLU A 113 -18.08 30.46 -0.54
N GLY A 114 -17.92 30.03 0.72
CA GLY A 114 -18.96 29.33 1.47
C GLY A 114 -18.43 28.09 2.18
N THR A 115 -19.26 27.05 2.25
CA THR A 115 -18.88 25.78 2.88
C THR A 115 -18.56 24.75 1.80
N MET A 116 -17.35 24.18 1.86
CA MET A 116 -16.96 23.06 1.01
C MET A 116 -17.13 21.77 1.79
N MET A 117 -18.01 20.90 1.29
CA MET A 117 -18.26 19.60 1.87
C MET A 117 -17.11 18.63 1.53
N LEU A 118 -16.77 17.76 2.47
CA LEU A 118 -15.70 16.77 2.32
C LEU A 118 -15.97 15.78 1.19
N ASP A 119 -17.25 15.43 1.01
CA ASP A 119 -17.71 14.59 -0.09
C ASP A 119 -17.64 15.35 -1.43
N ASN A 120 -17.59 16.68 -1.46
CA ASN A 120 -17.30 17.42 -2.69
C ASN A 120 -15.79 17.65 -2.91
N ASP A 121 -14.93 17.26 -1.96
CA ASP A 121 -13.48 17.41 -2.07
C ASP A 121 -12.87 16.24 -2.85
N VAL A 122 -12.33 16.54 -4.04
CA VAL A 122 -11.73 15.55 -4.95
C VAL A 122 -10.23 15.44 -4.70
N TRP A 123 -9.80 14.24 -4.37
CA TRP A 123 -8.42 13.91 -4.06
C TRP A 123 -7.72 13.32 -5.26
N LEU A 124 -6.86 14.11 -5.89
CA LEU A 124 -6.01 13.66 -6.99
C LEU A 124 -4.71 13.03 -6.46
N MET A 125 -4.48 11.77 -6.79
CA MET A 125 -3.35 10.98 -6.33
C MET A 125 -2.35 10.79 -7.47
N PHE A 126 -1.19 11.43 -7.37
CA PHE A 126 -0.08 11.29 -8.30
C PHE A 126 1.20 10.88 -7.56
N ASP A 127 2.21 10.43 -8.30
CA ASP A 127 3.50 10.02 -7.74
C ASP A 127 3.43 8.89 -6.69
N PHE A 128 2.54 7.91 -6.85
CA PHE A 128 2.51 6.70 -5.99
C PHE A 128 3.11 5.48 -6.69
N PHE A 129 3.69 4.57 -5.91
CA PHE A 129 4.04 3.26 -6.43
C PHE A 129 2.81 2.34 -6.53
N ARG A 130 2.84 1.38 -7.45
CA ARG A 130 1.81 0.32 -7.49
C ARG A 130 1.80 -0.44 -6.16
N GLY A 131 0.61 -0.69 -5.63
CA GLY A 131 0.39 -1.35 -4.36
C GLY A 131 0.69 -0.48 -3.13
N GLU A 132 1.09 0.79 -3.29
CA GLU A 132 1.32 1.70 -2.15
C GLU A 132 -0.02 2.17 -1.56
N PRO A 133 -0.33 1.85 -0.29
CA PRO A 133 -1.54 2.33 0.35
C PRO A 133 -1.38 3.78 0.82
N VAL A 134 -2.50 4.47 0.90
CA VAL A 134 -2.66 5.73 1.63
C VAL A 134 -3.70 5.52 2.70
N GLU A 135 -3.40 5.98 3.91
CA GLU A 135 -4.33 5.94 5.02
C GLU A 135 -4.79 7.36 5.32
N TYR A 136 -6.10 7.52 5.52
CA TYR A 136 -6.70 8.74 6.02
C TYR A 136 -7.29 8.47 7.39
N PHE A 137 -7.10 9.42 8.29
CA PHE A 137 -7.53 9.37 9.68
C PHE A 137 -8.55 10.48 9.87
N LEU A 138 -9.66 10.14 10.51
CA LEU A 138 -10.68 11.10 10.92
C LEU A 138 -10.79 11.02 12.45
N THR A 139 -10.33 12.06 13.11
CA THR A 139 -10.27 12.11 14.57
C THR A 139 -11.11 13.26 15.09
N SER A 140 -12.08 12.98 15.96
CA SER A 140 -12.85 14.04 16.62
C SER A 140 -11.97 14.83 17.57
N ARG A 141 -12.27 16.12 17.76
CA ARG A 141 -11.46 17.02 18.59
C ARG A 141 -11.40 16.59 20.07
N ASP A 142 -12.42 15.90 20.55
CA ASP A 142 -12.49 15.30 21.90
C ASP A 142 -11.79 13.93 21.99
N GLY A 143 -11.34 13.36 20.87
CA GLY A 143 -10.71 12.05 20.79
C GLY A 143 -11.65 10.85 21.04
N ALA A 144 -12.97 11.09 21.08
CA ALA A 144 -13.98 10.04 21.26
C ALA A 144 -14.11 9.15 20.01
N THR A 145 -13.92 9.73 18.83
CA THR A 145 -14.01 9.05 17.53
C THR A 145 -12.66 9.11 16.83
N GLU A 146 -12.15 7.95 16.42
CA GLU A 146 -10.94 7.81 15.63
C GLU A 146 -11.16 6.72 14.59
N LEU A 147 -11.34 7.14 13.34
CA LEU A 147 -11.57 6.28 12.20
C LEU A 147 -10.38 6.33 11.26
N VAL A 148 -10.14 5.23 10.54
CA VAL A 148 -9.16 5.19 9.45
C VAL A 148 -9.81 4.54 8.24
N THR A 149 -9.57 5.09 7.07
CA THR A 149 -9.84 4.41 5.81
C THR A 149 -8.52 4.24 5.05
N THR A 150 -8.41 3.16 4.30
CA THR A 150 -7.20 2.83 3.54
C THR A 150 -7.60 2.51 2.12
N PHE A 151 -6.91 3.09 1.16
CA PHE A 151 -7.06 2.73 -0.24
C PHE A 151 -5.71 2.70 -0.94
N VAL A 152 -5.65 2.03 -2.08
CA VAL A 152 -4.44 1.89 -2.90
C VAL A 152 -4.71 2.61 -4.22
N PRO A 153 -4.10 3.80 -4.46
CA PRO A 153 -4.36 4.56 -5.68
C PRO A 153 -4.13 3.77 -6.97
N TYR A 154 -3.10 2.92 -6.96
CA TYR A 154 -2.70 2.10 -8.09
C TYR A 154 -2.57 0.63 -7.67
N PRO A 155 -3.68 -0.12 -7.60
CA PRO A 155 -3.67 -1.49 -7.10
C PRO A 155 -2.90 -2.45 -8.02
N ILE A 156 -2.26 -3.46 -7.43
CA ILE A 156 -1.71 -4.62 -8.15
C ILE A 156 -2.74 -5.72 -7.98
N LYS A 157 -3.55 -5.99 -9.01
CA LYS A 157 -4.67 -6.93 -8.90
C LYS A 157 -4.92 -7.72 -10.18
N ALA A 158 -5.51 -8.90 -10.02
CA ALA A 158 -5.88 -9.82 -11.08
C ALA A 158 -7.23 -10.44 -10.71
N THR A 159 -8.13 -10.48 -11.69
CA THR A 159 -9.51 -10.93 -11.51
C THR A 159 -9.75 -12.16 -12.36
N GLY A 160 -10.32 -13.19 -11.75
CA GLY A 160 -10.74 -14.43 -12.37
C GLY A 160 -12.03 -14.29 -13.14
N LYS A 161 -12.41 -15.34 -13.86
CA LYS A 161 -13.61 -15.34 -14.72
C LYS A 161 -14.91 -15.23 -13.94
N ASP A 162 -14.91 -15.69 -12.69
CA ASP A 162 -16.05 -15.64 -11.78
C ASP A 162 -16.06 -14.38 -10.89
N GLY A 163 -15.12 -13.47 -11.09
CA GLY A 163 -14.97 -12.25 -10.30
C GLY A 163 -14.09 -12.41 -9.06
N ALA A 164 -13.58 -13.60 -8.75
CA ALA A 164 -12.58 -13.77 -7.68
C ALA A 164 -11.37 -12.89 -7.97
N GLU A 165 -10.86 -12.18 -6.96
CA GLU A 165 -9.76 -11.24 -7.13
C GLU A 165 -8.60 -11.61 -6.21
N ILE A 166 -7.39 -11.48 -6.72
CA ILE A 166 -6.18 -11.39 -5.90
C ILE A 166 -5.59 -9.99 -6.02
N SER A 167 -5.12 -9.47 -4.91
CA SER A 167 -4.45 -8.17 -4.85
C SER A 167 -3.20 -8.23 -3.99
N VAL A 168 -2.22 -7.38 -4.32
CA VAL A 168 -0.98 -7.25 -3.57
C VAL A 168 -0.77 -5.78 -3.18
N ARG A 169 -0.51 -5.55 -1.90
CA ARG A 169 -0.18 -4.22 -1.35
C ARG A 169 1.11 -4.22 -0.55
N ARG A 170 1.80 -3.09 -0.58
CA ARG A 170 3.05 -2.85 0.15
C ARG A 170 2.75 -2.64 1.63
N LEU A 171 3.54 -3.27 2.50
CA LEU A 171 3.53 -3.00 3.95
C LEU A 171 4.71 -2.14 4.39
N VAL A 172 5.75 -2.02 3.56
CA VAL A 172 6.92 -1.16 3.79
C VAL A 172 7.31 -0.44 2.49
N PRO A 173 7.95 0.75 2.56
CA PRO A 173 8.25 1.57 1.37
C PRO A 173 8.99 0.84 0.26
N ASP A 174 9.95 -0.01 0.62
CA ASP A 174 10.79 -0.76 -0.32
C ASP A 174 10.19 -2.10 -0.74
N ALA A 175 8.93 -2.39 -0.37
CA ALA A 175 8.21 -3.59 -0.79
C ALA A 175 8.91 -4.92 -0.46
N ARG A 176 9.80 -4.96 0.55
CA ARG A 176 10.36 -6.22 1.09
C ARG A 176 9.37 -7.02 1.91
N LEU A 177 8.27 -6.38 2.32
CA LEU A 177 7.14 -7.02 2.96
C LEU A 177 5.87 -6.55 2.26
N MET A 178 5.11 -7.51 1.75
CA MET A 178 3.85 -7.29 1.04
C MET A 178 2.75 -8.12 1.67
N LEU A 179 1.51 -7.68 1.52
CA LEU A 179 0.33 -8.49 1.80
C LEU A 179 -0.32 -8.87 0.48
N CYS A 180 -0.52 -10.16 0.26
CA CYS A 180 -1.41 -10.68 -0.77
C CYS A 180 -2.75 -11.02 -0.13
N GLU A 181 -3.83 -10.55 -0.73
CA GLU A 181 -5.20 -10.79 -0.29
C GLU A 181 -5.99 -11.38 -1.44
N GLY A 182 -6.81 -12.39 -1.16
CA GLY A 182 -7.78 -12.93 -2.09
C GLY A 182 -9.20 -12.73 -1.58
N ASP A 183 -10.12 -12.36 -2.48
CA ASP A 183 -11.54 -12.15 -2.20
C ASP A 183 -12.41 -12.74 -3.31
N GLY A 184 -13.66 -13.10 -2.97
CA GLY A 184 -14.62 -13.65 -3.93
C GLY A 184 -14.37 -15.11 -4.33
N PHE A 185 -13.55 -15.85 -3.59
CA PHE A 185 -13.35 -17.30 -3.80
C PHE A 185 -14.56 -18.09 -3.30
N VAL A 186 -14.67 -19.36 -3.71
CA VAL A 186 -15.69 -20.24 -3.14
C VAL A 186 -15.35 -20.48 -1.66
N PRO A 187 -16.31 -20.36 -0.72
CA PRO A 187 -16.05 -20.65 0.67
C PRO A 187 -15.47 -22.05 0.86
N ASP A 188 -14.39 -22.13 1.64
CA ASP A 188 -13.64 -23.35 1.94
C ASP A 188 -12.95 -24.00 0.71
N GLU A 189 -12.82 -23.26 -0.40
CA GLU A 189 -11.97 -23.65 -1.54
C GLU A 189 -10.50 -23.75 -1.10
N GLU A 190 -9.84 -24.83 -1.50
CA GLU A 190 -8.39 -24.95 -1.41
C GLU A 190 -7.74 -24.36 -2.67
N VAL A 191 -6.82 -23.43 -2.47
CA VAL A 191 -5.99 -22.84 -3.51
C VAL A 191 -4.52 -23.13 -3.26
N LEU A 192 -3.74 -23.25 -4.33
CA LEU A 192 -2.29 -23.43 -4.25
C LEU A 192 -1.61 -22.12 -4.61
N VAL A 193 -0.81 -21.59 -3.68
CA VAL A 193 -0.10 -20.34 -3.90
C VAL A 193 1.38 -20.59 -4.14
N SER A 194 1.88 -20.08 -5.25
CA SER A 194 3.29 -20.07 -5.62
C SER A 194 3.81 -18.63 -5.64
N SER A 195 5.03 -18.42 -5.17
CA SER A 195 5.72 -17.13 -5.27
C SER A 195 7.11 -17.33 -5.87
N GLN A 196 7.53 -16.40 -6.72
CA GLN A 196 8.85 -16.40 -7.34
C GLN A 196 9.50 -15.03 -7.22
N SER A 197 10.69 -14.97 -6.64
CA SER A 197 11.53 -13.78 -6.54
C SER A 197 12.86 -14.07 -7.22
N ALA A 198 13.10 -13.48 -8.39
CA ALA A 198 14.23 -13.83 -9.25
C ALA A 198 14.32 -15.36 -9.53
N ASN A 199 15.37 -16.03 -9.02
CA ASN A 199 15.61 -17.46 -9.17
C ASN A 199 15.12 -18.30 -7.98
N GLU A 200 14.58 -17.67 -6.93
CA GLU A 200 14.00 -18.37 -5.78
C GLU A 200 12.50 -18.52 -5.97
N ARG A 201 12.00 -19.73 -5.69
CA ARG A 201 10.58 -20.07 -5.86
C ARG A 201 10.06 -20.87 -4.68
N THR A 202 8.98 -20.40 -4.10
CA THR A 202 8.12 -21.17 -3.20
C THR A 202 7.02 -21.80 -4.04
N VAL A 203 6.83 -23.12 -3.92
CA VAL A 203 5.93 -23.88 -4.80
C VAL A 203 4.72 -24.37 -4.00
N ASP A 204 3.54 -24.02 -4.51
CA ASP A 204 2.24 -24.63 -4.22
C ASP A 204 1.94 -24.82 -2.72
N VAL A 205 2.02 -23.73 -1.95
CA VAL A 205 1.56 -23.71 -0.55
C VAL A 205 0.03 -23.73 -0.54
N PRO A 206 -0.61 -24.74 0.08
CA PRO A 206 -2.06 -24.81 0.14
C PRO A 206 -2.63 -23.77 1.11
N TYR A 207 -3.68 -23.09 0.69
CA TYR A 207 -4.46 -22.15 1.48
C TYR A 207 -5.94 -22.47 1.38
N ILE A 208 -6.66 -22.40 2.51
CA ILE A 208 -8.12 -22.57 2.55
C ILE A 208 -8.77 -21.19 2.62
N CYS A 209 -9.60 -20.87 1.62
CA CYS A 209 -10.32 -19.60 1.52
C CYS A 209 -11.55 -19.58 2.42
N ARG A 210 -11.35 -19.45 3.74
CA ARG A 210 -12.46 -19.36 4.69
C ARG A 210 -13.33 -18.15 4.36
N ASN A 211 -14.63 -18.38 4.17
CA ASN A 211 -15.60 -17.36 3.74
C ASN A 211 -15.23 -16.70 2.40
N GLY A 212 -14.56 -17.44 1.50
CA GLY A 212 -14.16 -16.94 0.18
C GLY A 212 -12.99 -15.97 0.19
N ARG A 213 -12.24 -15.91 1.30
CA ARG A 213 -11.11 -14.98 1.49
C ARG A 213 -9.86 -15.67 1.98
N PHE A 214 -8.71 -15.15 1.60
CA PHE A 214 -7.43 -15.52 2.21
C PHE A 214 -6.48 -14.31 2.28
N SER A 215 -5.49 -14.38 3.16
CA SER A 215 -4.43 -13.38 3.26
C SER A 215 -3.10 -14.06 3.54
N MET A 216 -2.02 -13.58 2.93
CA MET A 216 -0.66 -14.07 3.18
C MET A 216 0.37 -12.96 3.09
N LEU A 217 1.39 -13.03 3.94
CA LEU A 217 2.56 -12.17 3.84
C LEU A 217 3.51 -12.72 2.78
N LEU A 218 4.04 -11.82 1.96
CA LEU A 218 5.10 -12.12 1.00
C LEU A 218 6.36 -11.38 1.42
N GLU A 219 7.43 -12.15 1.60
CA GLU A 219 8.77 -11.66 1.87
C GLU A 219 9.66 -11.99 0.67
N PRO A 220 9.54 -11.24 -0.44
CA PRO A 220 10.36 -11.48 -1.61
C PRO A 220 11.84 -11.28 -1.25
N GLN A 221 12.62 -12.35 -1.42
CA GLN A 221 14.06 -12.35 -1.24
C GLN A 221 14.71 -13.24 -2.29
N ALA A 222 15.96 -12.92 -2.62
CA ALA A 222 16.78 -13.75 -3.49
C ALA A 222 18.26 -13.56 -3.17
N ALA A 223 19.01 -14.66 -3.08
CA ALA A 223 20.43 -14.66 -2.77
C ALA A 223 21.22 -13.74 -3.72
N GLY A 224 21.97 -12.80 -3.12
CA GLY A 224 22.77 -11.82 -3.87
C GLY A 224 21.97 -10.72 -4.57
N LYS A 225 20.67 -10.58 -4.31
CA LYS A 225 19.82 -9.52 -4.87
C LYS A 225 19.32 -8.58 -3.76
N SER A 226 19.36 -7.28 -4.02
CA SER A 226 18.83 -6.24 -3.12
C SER A 226 17.42 -5.76 -3.49
N GLY A 227 16.87 -6.30 -4.57
CA GLY A 227 15.57 -5.98 -5.13
C GLY A 227 15.40 -6.57 -6.53
N GLY A 228 14.19 -6.54 -7.06
CA GLY A 228 13.86 -7.14 -8.34
C GLY A 228 12.38 -7.08 -8.67
N VAL A 229 12.01 -7.91 -9.64
CA VAL A 229 10.61 -8.23 -9.95
C VAL A 229 10.31 -9.60 -9.33
N ALA A 230 9.13 -9.72 -8.75
CA ALA A 230 8.60 -10.96 -8.19
C ALA A 230 7.21 -11.23 -8.77
N TYR A 231 6.81 -12.50 -8.68
CA TYR A 231 5.55 -13.01 -9.18
C TYR A 231 4.84 -13.80 -8.09
N ILE A 232 3.53 -13.66 -8.04
CA ILE A 232 2.66 -14.56 -7.26
C ILE A 232 1.66 -15.20 -8.22
N GLU A 233 1.45 -16.50 -8.05
CA GLU A 233 0.47 -17.28 -8.78
C GLU A 233 -0.43 -17.99 -7.77
N VAL A 234 -1.74 -17.83 -7.95
CA VAL A 234 -2.76 -18.53 -7.17
C VAL A 234 -3.49 -19.46 -8.13
N LYS A 235 -3.30 -20.77 -7.94
CA LYS A 235 -3.94 -21.82 -8.72
C LYS A 235 -5.14 -22.35 -7.94
N ARG A 236 -6.24 -22.51 -8.65
CA ARG A 236 -7.45 -23.17 -8.18
C ARG A 236 -7.89 -24.21 -9.20
N ALA A 237 -8.95 -24.96 -8.89
CA ALA A 237 -9.42 -26.02 -9.79
C ALA A 237 -9.81 -25.50 -11.19
N ALA A 238 -10.41 -24.30 -11.26
CA ALA A 238 -10.95 -23.75 -12.51
C ALA A 238 -9.95 -22.92 -13.33
N GLU A 239 -9.00 -22.24 -12.69
CA GLU A 239 -8.13 -21.26 -13.34
C GLU A 239 -6.86 -20.93 -12.54
N ARG A 240 -6.06 -20.00 -13.07
CA ARG A 240 -4.87 -19.46 -12.44
C ARG A 240 -4.90 -17.94 -12.49
N LEU A 241 -4.63 -17.31 -11.36
CA LEU A 241 -4.47 -15.87 -11.24
C LEU A 241 -3.00 -15.56 -10.98
N ALA A 242 -2.43 -14.58 -11.67
CA ALA A 242 -1.03 -14.23 -11.52
C ALA A 242 -0.82 -12.72 -11.47
N LEU A 243 0.13 -12.29 -10.64
CA LEU A 243 0.53 -10.89 -10.48
C LEU A 243 2.03 -10.75 -10.56
N GLU A 244 2.46 -9.62 -11.10
CA GLU A 244 3.84 -9.15 -11.08
C GLU A 244 3.94 -7.92 -10.17
N TYR A 245 4.99 -7.88 -9.33
CA TYR A 245 5.27 -6.74 -8.45
C TYR A 245 6.77 -6.48 -8.28
N ASP A 246 7.14 -5.22 -8.09
CA ASP A 246 8.52 -4.81 -7.77
C ASP A 246 8.81 -4.96 -6.26
N TRP A 247 10.04 -5.34 -5.89
CA TRP A 247 10.50 -5.42 -4.50
C TRP A 247 11.93 -4.89 -4.30
N GLY A 248 12.28 -4.57 -3.05
CA GLY A 248 13.60 -4.07 -2.63
C GLY A 248 13.99 -2.73 -3.28
N CYS A 249 15.27 -2.57 -3.60
CA CYS A 249 15.79 -1.32 -4.18
C CYS A 249 15.13 -0.93 -5.52
N GLN A 250 14.67 -1.92 -6.31
CA GLN A 250 13.94 -1.69 -7.56
C GLN A 250 12.57 -1.05 -7.31
N ALA A 251 11.90 -1.43 -6.22
CA ALA A 251 10.59 -0.90 -5.85
C ALA A 251 10.63 0.58 -5.41
N LEU A 252 11.82 1.11 -5.13
CA LEU A 252 12.04 2.52 -4.78
C LEU A 252 12.41 3.40 -5.98
N ASN A 253 12.54 2.83 -7.19
CA ASN A 253 12.97 3.59 -8.36
C ASN A 253 11.91 4.63 -8.75
N PRO A 254 12.20 5.95 -8.72
CA PRO A 254 11.21 7.00 -9.03
C PRO A 254 10.54 6.85 -10.40
N LYS A 255 11.20 6.20 -11.37
CA LYS A 255 10.62 5.92 -12.70
C LYS A 255 9.46 4.92 -12.67
N ARG A 256 9.30 4.17 -11.57
CA ARG A 256 8.21 3.22 -11.32
C ARG A 256 6.99 3.86 -10.64
N ARG A 257 7.07 5.12 -10.22
CA ARG A 257 5.89 5.86 -9.74
C ARG A 257 4.92 6.09 -10.90
N VAL A 258 3.63 5.84 -10.65
CA VAL A 258 2.53 6.06 -11.59
C VAL A 258 2.14 7.54 -11.56
N ALA A 259 1.63 8.05 -12.68
CA ALA A 259 1.31 9.47 -12.87
C ALA A 259 2.47 10.38 -12.44
N ASN A 260 3.68 10.04 -12.92
CA ASN A 260 4.88 10.73 -12.48
C ASN A 260 4.84 12.21 -12.92
N SER A 261 4.78 13.11 -11.94
CA SER A 261 4.60 14.55 -12.17
C SER A 261 5.71 15.17 -13.03
N SER A 262 6.92 14.59 -12.99
CA SER A 262 8.04 15.04 -13.83
C SER A 262 7.84 14.76 -15.33
N LYS A 263 7.05 13.73 -15.69
CA LYS A 263 6.65 13.45 -17.08
C LYS A 263 5.45 14.29 -17.51
N MET A 264 4.53 14.60 -16.59
CA MET A 264 3.36 15.44 -16.90
C MET A 264 3.76 16.87 -17.28
N LYS A 265 4.87 17.40 -16.74
CA LYS A 265 5.36 18.75 -17.05
C LYS A 265 5.80 18.95 -18.52
N GLN A 266 6.02 17.90 -19.32
CA GLN A 266 6.44 18.05 -20.71
C GLN A 266 5.28 18.09 -21.72
N ASP A 267 4.18 17.37 -21.48
CA ASP A 267 3.10 17.22 -22.48
C ASP A 267 1.74 17.81 -22.07
N ALA A 268 1.49 18.08 -20.78
CA ALA A 268 0.17 18.50 -20.30
C ALA A 268 0.01 20.02 -20.11
N LEU A 269 1.05 20.72 -19.66
CA LEU A 269 1.01 22.18 -19.46
C LEU A 269 0.91 22.98 -20.78
N SER A 270 1.29 22.36 -21.91
CA SER A 270 1.15 22.96 -23.25
C SER A 270 -0.22 22.73 -23.90
N LYS A 271 -1.10 21.95 -23.26
CA LYS A 271 -2.43 21.59 -23.78
C LYS A 271 -3.60 22.06 -22.90
N LEU A 272 -3.32 22.67 -21.76
CA LEU A 272 -4.36 23.34 -20.98
C LEU A 272 -4.77 24.61 -21.76
N PRO A 273 -6.07 24.80 -22.05
CA PRO A 273 -6.53 26.03 -22.67
C PRO A 273 -6.20 27.19 -21.73
N VAL A 274 -5.25 28.03 -22.14
CA VAL A 274 -4.95 29.31 -21.51
C VAL A 274 -5.99 30.29 -22.04
N ASP A 275 -7.25 30.09 -21.66
CA ASP A 275 -8.33 31.06 -21.86
C ASP A 275 -9.27 30.91 -20.66
N LEU A 276 -8.90 31.58 -19.57
CA LEU A 276 -9.82 32.00 -18.53
C LEU A 276 -9.67 33.52 -18.44
N ASP A 277 -10.43 34.21 -19.28
CA ASP A 277 -10.85 35.60 -19.04
C ASP A 277 -11.85 35.66 -17.87
#